data_AF-A0A2V9S8U4-F1
#
_entry.id   AF-A0A2V9S8U4-F1
#
_cell.length_a   1.000
_cell.length_b   1.000
_cell.length_c   1.000
_cell.angle_alpha   90.00
_cell.angle_beta   90.00
_cell.angle_gamma   90.00
#
_symmetry.space_group_name_H-M   'P 1'
#
loop_
_entity.id
_entity.type
_entity.pdbx_description
1 polymer ?
#
loop_
_entity_poly.entity_id
_entity_poly.type
_entity_poly.pdbx_seq_one_letter_code
_entity_poly.pdbx_strand_id
1 'polypeptide(L)' 'MPWKWLGISAVAAVLGMFADSYLGASLQRRGVLNNDSVNFLSTLLSAVLAFVIASA' A
#
# COMPACT_ATOMS: atom_id res chain seq x y z
N MET A 1 -17.89 -17.15 5.16
CA MET A 1 -16.61 -16.51 4.76
C MET A 1 -16.97 -15.19 4.09
N PRO A 2 -16.71 -14.03 4.72
CA PRO A 2 -17.19 -12.77 4.19
C PRO A 2 -16.28 -12.34 3.02
N TRP A 3 -16.60 -12.85 1.83
CA TRP A 3 -15.87 -12.65 0.57
C TRP A 3 -15.63 -11.18 0.23
N LYS A 4 -16.50 -10.28 0.72
CA LYS A 4 -16.33 -8.81 0.65
C LYS A 4 -14.99 -8.36 1.22
N TRP A 5 -14.64 -8.79 2.43
CA TRP A 5 -13.40 -8.36 3.09
C TRP A 5 -12.16 -8.88 2.37
N LEU A 6 -12.25 -10.08 1.80
CA LEU A 6 -11.19 -10.69 1.00
C LEU A 6 -10.93 -9.86 -0.27
N GLY A 7 -12.00 -9.41 -0.94
CA GLY A 7 -11.90 -8.52 -2.11
C GLY A 7 -11.32 -7.15 -1.76
N ILE A 8 -11.76 -6.53 -0.66
CA ILE A 8 -11.25 -5.21 -0.22
C ILE A 8 -9.76 -5.29 0.12
N SER A 9 -9.35 -6.30 0.88
CA SER A 9 -7.93 -6.51 1.23
C SER A 9 -7.07 -6.79 0.00
N ALA A 10 -7.56 -7.56 -0.97
CA ALA A 10 -6.82 -7.85 -2.20
C ALA A 10 -6.59 -6.58 -3.05
N VAL A 11 -7.64 -5.78 -3.25
CA VAL A 11 -7.54 -4.53 -4.03
C VAL A 11 -6.62 -3.53 -3.34
N ALA A 12 -6.76 -3.36 -2.02
CA ALA A 12 -5.92 -2.47 -1.24
C ALA A 12 -4.45 -2.90 -1.24
N ALA A 13 -4.17 -4.20 -1.11
CA ALA A 13 -2.81 -4.73 -1.15
C ALA A 13 -2.13 -4.54 -2.52
N VAL A 14 -2.86 -4.77 -3.61
CA VAL A 14 -2.34 -4.54 -4.98
C VAL A 14 -1.98 -3.06 -5.17
N LEU A 15 -2.85 -2.15 -4.74
CA LEU A 15 -2.57 -0.70 -4.80
C LEU A 15 -1.37 -0.31 -3.91
N GLY A 16 -1.22 -0.95 -2.75
CA GLY A 16 -0.04 -0.82 -1.90
C GLY A 16 1.26 -1.20 -2.58
N MET A 17 1.29 -2.32 -3.32
CA MET A 17 2.47 -2.75 -4.07
C MET A 17 2.85 -1.76 -5.19
N PHE A 18 1.86 -1.15 -5.85
CA PHE A 18 2.14 -0.08 -6.82
C PHE A 18 2.74 1.15 -6.15
N ALA A 19 2.24 1.54 -4.97
CA ALA A 19 2.83 2.61 -4.18
C ALA A 19 4.26 2.27 -3.73
N ASP A 20 4.53 1.03 -3.33
CA ASP A 20 5.86 0.54 -2.96
C ASP A 20 6.84 0.69 -4.13
N SER A 21 6.44 0.24 -5.33
CA SER A 21 7.25 0.37 -6.55
C SER A 21 7.48 1.83 -6.94
N TYR A 22 6.47 2.69 -6.82
CA TYR A 22 6.57 4.11 -7.14
C TYR A 22 7.47 4.87 -6.14
N LEU A 23 7.29 4.63 -4.84
CA LEU A 23 8.11 5.23 -3.78
C LEU A 23 9.55 4.71 -3.81
N GLY A 24 9.75 3.42 -4.09
CA GLY A 24 11.05 2.81 -4.33
C GLY A 24 11.77 3.45 -5.53
N ALA A 25 11.10 3.50 -6.68
CA ALA A 25 11.69 4.06 -7.91
C ALA A 25 11.97 5.57 -7.84
N SER A 26 11.19 6.33 -7.07
CA SER A 26 11.30 7.79 -6.98
C SER A 26 12.18 8.28 -5.83
N LEU A 27 12.03 7.73 -4.62
CA LEU A 27 12.65 8.24 -3.40
C LEU A 27 13.81 7.37 -2.90
N GLN A 28 13.73 6.05 -3.05
CA GLN A 28 14.84 5.15 -2.70
C GLN A 28 16.03 5.37 -3.67
N ARG A 29 15.74 5.58 -4.96
CA ARG A 29 16.75 5.94 -5.98
C ARG A 29 17.42 7.30 -5.74
N ARG A 30 16.77 8.20 -5.00
CA ARG A 30 17.31 9.51 -4.60
C ARG A 30 18.06 9.45 -3.26
N GLY A 31 18.13 8.28 -2.60
CA GLY A 31 18.76 8.11 -1.29
C GLY A 31 17.97 8.74 -0.12
N VAL A 32 16.72 9.12 -0.34
CA VAL A 32 15.89 9.86 0.64
C VAL A 32 15.16 8.91 1.60
N LEU A 33 14.81 7.71 1.13
CA LEU A 33 14.06 6.71 1.91
C LEU A 33 14.78 5.36 1.91
N ASN A 34 14.85 4.72 3.07
CA ASN A 34 15.37 3.36 3.22
C ASN A 34 14.28 2.32 2.89
N ASN A 35 14.66 1.07 2.63
CA ASN A 35 13.76 -0.03 2.29
C ASN A 35 12.66 -0.25 3.34
N ASP A 36 12.99 -0.12 4.63
CA ASP A 36 12.02 -0.24 5.72
C ASP A 36 10.96 0.88 5.69
N SER A 37 11.38 2.10 5.31
CA SER A 37 10.47 3.25 5.21
C SER A 37 9.52 3.15 4.02
N VAL A 38 9.99 2.61 2.90
CA VAL A 38 9.16 2.36 1.71
C VAL A 38 8.12 1.26 1.99
N ASN A 39 8.54 0.16 2.62
CA ASN A 39 7.64 -0.91 3.07
C ASN A 39 6.58 -0.43 4.08
N PHE A 40 6.97 0.44 5.01
CA PHE A 40 6.03 1.01 5.97
C PHE A 40 5.00 1.89 5.27
N LEU A 41 5.41 2.75 4.34
CA LEU A 41 4.53 3.63 3.59
C LEU A 41 3.56 2.87 2.68
N SER A 42 4.02 1.82 1.99
CA SER A 42 3.16 0.99 1.13
C SER A 42 2.12 0.21 1.93
N THR A 43 2.50 -0.30 3.10
CA THR A 43 1.58 -0.95 4.03
C THR A 43 0.57 0.04 4.61
N LEU A 44 1.01 1.23 5.01
CA LEU A 44 0.14 2.29 5.52
C LEU A 44 -0.87 2.74 4.46
N LEU A 45 -0.41 2.93 3.21
CA LEU A 45 -1.28 3.25 2.08
C LEU A 45 -2.31 2.15 1.82
N SER A 46 -1.90 0.88 1.88
CA SER A 46 -2.84 -0.26 1.78
C SER A 46 -3.90 -0.19 2.87
N ALA A 47 -3.49 0.05 4.12
CA ALA A 47 -4.42 0.14 5.25
C ALA A 47 -5.41 1.31 5.12
N VAL A 48 -4.93 2.48 4.69
CA VAL A 48 -5.77 3.66 4.43
C VAL A 48 -6.75 3.40 3.29
N LEU A 49 -6.30 2.80 2.18
CA LEU A 49 -7.16 2.46 1.06
C LEU A 49 -8.22 1.43 1.46
N ALA A 50 -7.83 0.39 2.20
CA ALA A 50 -8.77 -0.59 2.72
C ALA A 50 -9.82 0.05 3.63
N PHE A 51 -9.40 0.97 4.51
CA PHE A 51 -10.30 1.72 5.38
C PHE A 51 -11.29 2.56 4.58
N VAL A 52 -10.79 3.37 3.62
CA VAL A 52 -11.63 4.22 2.75
C VAL A 52 -12.65 3.38 1.98
N ILE A 53 -12.22 2.29 1.34
CA ILE A 53 -13.09 1.40 0.56
C ILE A 53 -14.12 0.71 1.47
N ALA A 54 -13.75 0.34 2.69
CA ALA A 54 -14.67 -0.28 3.65
C ALA A 54 -15.67 0.72 4.26
N SER A 55 -15.30 2.00 4.32
CA SER A 55 -16.14 3.10 4.83
C SER A 55 -17.00 3.78 3.75
N ALA A 56 -16.81 3.43 2.49
CA ALA A 56 -17.61 3.87 1.34
C ALA A 56 -18.81 2.94 1.10
#